data_AF-A0A7S0R8I0-F1
#
_entry.id   AF-A0A7S0R8I0-F1
#
_cell.length_a   1.000
_cell.length_b   1.000
_cell.length_c   1.000
_cell.angle_alpha   90.00
_cell.angle_beta   90.00
_cell.angle_gamma   90.00
#
_symmetry.space_group_name_H-M   'P 1'
#
loop_
_entity.id
_entity.type
_entity.pdbx_description
1 polymer ?
#
loop_
_entity_poly.entity_id
_entity_poly.type
_entity_poly.pdbx_seq_one_letter_code
_entity_poly.pdbx_strand_id
1 'polypeptide(L)'
;VRPTMANARERRVYDSLVGAGTYMFALDETRVVDATKTGSVAHLINHSCQPNCYARIISAGGDHRIIIFAMRDLEVGVELTYDYRFTSDTELLRCNCGVEGCRGVVNMQDDDAPFLVRRAELTPLDEATAA
;
A
#
# COMPACT_ATOMS: atom_id res chain seq x y z
N VAL A 1 -11.40 -7.04 -7.97
CA VAL A 1 -11.44 -7.38 -9.41
C VAL A 1 -10.36 -8.41 -9.74
N ARG A 2 -10.46 -9.15 -10.85
CA ARG A 2 -9.38 -10.06 -11.28
C ARG A 2 -8.21 -9.27 -11.89
N PRO A 3 -6.95 -9.74 -11.81
CA PRO A 3 -5.79 -9.07 -12.37
C PRO A 3 -5.94 -8.71 -13.86
N THR A 4 -6.49 -9.60 -14.67
CA THR A 4 -6.73 -9.34 -16.10
C THR A 4 -7.65 -8.13 -16.33
N MET A 5 -8.64 -7.94 -15.47
CA MET A 5 -9.54 -6.79 -15.52
C MET A 5 -8.88 -5.53 -14.96
N ALA A 6 -8.04 -5.65 -13.93
CA ALA A 6 -7.26 -4.54 -13.39
C ALA A 6 -6.34 -3.95 -14.47
N ASN A 7 -5.53 -4.80 -15.12
CA ASN A 7 -4.63 -4.40 -16.20
C ASN A 7 -5.40 -3.79 -17.38
N ALA A 8 -6.58 -4.32 -17.72
CA ALA A 8 -7.41 -3.76 -18.78
C ALA A 8 -7.97 -2.37 -18.42
N ARG A 9 -8.30 -2.12 -17.14
CA ARG A 9 -8.76 -0.81 -16.66
C ARG A 9 -7.63 0.21 -16.66
N GLU A 10 -6.47 -0.16 -16.15
CA GLU A 10 -5.27 0.68 -16.18
C GLU A 10 -4.97 1.13 -17.61
N ARG A 11 -4.73 0.16 -18.50
CA ARG A 11 -4.33 0.44 -19.89
C ARG A 11 -5.35 1.22 -20.72
N ARG A 12 -6.65 0.94 -20.54
CA ARG A 12 -7.70 1.50 -21.42
C ARG A 12 -8.35 2.76 -20.87
N VAL A 13 -8.27 2.97 -19.56
CA VAL A 13 -9.00 4.03 -18.88
C VAL A 13 -8.02 4.93 -18.13
N TYR A 14 -7.20 4.38 -17.23
CA TYR A 14 -6.43 5.21 -16.29
C TYR A 14 -5.19 5.84 -16.93
N ASP A 15 -4.50 5.15 -17.85
CA ASP A 15 -3.35 5.71 -18.58
C ASP A 15 -3.69 6.99 -19.37
N SER A 16 -4.96 7.13 -19.78
CA SER A 16 -5.45 8.31 -20.50
C SER A 16 -5.87 9.47 -19.59
N LEU A 17 -5.95 9.25 -18.28
CA LEU A 17 -6.40 10.26 -17.31
C LEU A 17 -5.19 10.98 -16.72
N VAL A 18 -4.97 12.22 -17.17
CA VAL A 18 -3.95 13.08 -16.58
C VAL A 18 -4.33 13.41 -15.13
N GLY A 19 -3.44 13.08 -14.18
CA GLY A 19 -3.62 13.36 -12.76
C GLY A 19 -4.48 12.37 -11.97
N ALA A 20 -4.98 11.30 -12.59
CA ALA A 20 -5.59 10.19 -11.87
C ALA A 20 -4.53 9.11 -11.62
N GLY A 21 -4.05 8.98 -10.38
CA GLY A 21 -3.17 7.88 -10.01
C GLY A 21 -3.87 6.52 -10.16
N THR A 22 -3.09 5.47 -10.45
CA THR A 22 -3.59 4.09 -10.36
C THR A 22 -3.65 3.67 -8.89
N TYR A 23 -4.85 3.49 -8.34
CA TYR A 23 -5.06 3.07 -6.96
C TYR A 23 -5.42 1.58 -6.91
N MET A 24 -4.45 0.73 -7.24
CA MET A 24 -4.61 -0.72 -7.27
C MET A 24 -3.69 -1.41 -6.27
N PHE A 25 -4.26 -2.36 -5.51
CA PHE A 25 -3.51 -3.15 -4.53
C PHE A 25 -3.76 -4.64 -4.76
N ALA A 26 -2.69 -5.41 -4.97
CA ALA A 26 -2.79 -6.86 -5.12
C ALA A 26 -3.12 -7.52 -3.77
N LEU A 27 -4.25 -8.22 -3.71
CA LEU A 27 -4.68 -8.94 -2.52
C LEU A 27 -4.11 -10.37 -2.52
N ASP A 28 -4.06 -10.98 -3.69
CA ASP A 28 -3.43 -12.27 -3.98
C ASP A 28 -3.26 -12.41 -5.50
N GLU A 29 -2.77 -13.56 -5.96
CA GLU A 29 -2.55 -13.89 -7.37
C GLU A 29 -3.81 -13.78 -8.26
N THR A 30 -5.00 -13.80 -7.67
CA THR A 30 -6.29 -13.86 -8.37
C THR A 30 -7.17 -12.64 -8.14
N ARG A 31 -6.82 -11.77 -7.17
CA ARG A 31 -7.65 -10.64 -6.73
C ARG A 31 -6.82 -9.37 -6.54
N VAL A 32 -7.37 -8.27 -7.07
CA VAL A 32 -6.86 -6.90 -6.93
C VAL A 32 -7.98 -6.02 -6.37
N VAL A 33 -7.64 -5.16 -5.40
CA VAL A 33 -8.51 -4.08 -4.93
C VAL A 33 -8.25 -2.87 -5.81
N ASP A 34 -9.30 -2.34 -6.44
CA ASP A 34 -9.24 -1.15 -7.30
C ASP A 34 -10.06 -0.04 -6.65
N ALA A 35 -9.36 0.96 -6.10
CA ALA A 35 -9.95 2.07 -5.37
C ALA A 35 -10.13 3.33 -6.24
N THR A 36 -9.82 3.25 -7.54
CA THR A 36 -9.72 4.42 -8.44
C THR A 36 -11.02 5.17 -8.64
N LYS A 37 -12.17 4.48 -8.54
CA LYS A 37 -13.52 5.08 -8.66
C LYS A 37 -14.32 5.00 -7.37
N THR A 38 -14.01 4.05 -6.50
CA THR A 38 -14.74 3.80 -5.25
C THR A 38 -13.78 3.15 -4.26
N GLY A 39 -13.62 3.75 -3.08
CA GLY A 39 -12.71 3.27 -2.06
C GLY A 39 -12.88 4.03 -0.75
N SER A 40 -12.06 3.70 0.23
CA SER A 40 -11.93 4.50 1.46
C SER A 40 -10.90 5.61 1.29
N VAL A 41 -10.75 6.47 2.29
CA VAL A 41 -9.71 7.51 2.34
C VAL A 41 -8.27 6.96 2.29
N ALA A 42 -8.09 5.64 2.45
CA ALA A 42 -6.77 5.01 2.45
C ALA A 42 -6.02 5.16 1.12
N HIS A 43 -6.70 5.42 0.00
CA HIS A 43 -6.04 5.67 -1.29
C HIS A 43 -5.26 7.00 -1.33
N LEU A 44 -5.43 7.86 -0.33
CA LEU A 44 -4.71 9.13 -0.20
C LEU A 44 -3.38 9.00 0.56
N ILE A 45 -3.06 7.82 1.10
CA ILE A 45 -1.84 7.60 1.88
C ILE A 45 -0.67 7.46 0.91
N ASN A 46 0.31 8.36 1.00
CA ASN A 46 1.41 8.44 0.04
C ASN A 46 2.53 7.42 0.30
N HIS A 47 3.39 7.29 -0.70
CA HIS A 47 4.63 6.55 -0.59
C HIS A 47 5.71 7.33 0.17
N SER A 48 6.43 6.65 1.06
CA SER A 48 7.72 7.10 1.56
C SER A 48 8.73 5.95 1.57
N CYS A 49 10.00 6.24 1.24
CA CYS A 49 11.11 5.31 1.42
C CYS A 49 11.49 5.12 2.90
N GLN A 50 11.04 6.02 3.78
CA GLN A 50 11.14 5.89 5.23
C GLN A 50 9.74 6.06 5.84
N PRO A 51 8.87 5.04 5.70
CA PRO A 51 7.47 5.14 6.06
C PRO A 51 7.25 5.10 7.58
N ASN A 52 6.06 5.54 8.01
CA ASN A 52 5.59 5.41 9.39
C ASN A 52 4.45 4.39 9.56
N CYS A 53 3.91 3.87 8.45
CA CYS A 53 2.90 2.84 8.41
C CYS A 53 3.32 1.66 7.52
N TYR A 54 2.70 0.51 7.72
CA TYR A 54 2.81 -0.66 6.83
C TYR A 54 1.45 -1.27 6.54
N ALA A 55 1.32 -1.92 5.38
CA ALA A 55 0.12 -2.64 4.98
C ALA A 55 0.22 -4.14 5.27
N ARG A 56 -0.91 -4.76 5.66
CA ARG A 56 -1.07 -6.20 5.82
C ARG A 56 -2.41 -6.67 5.31
N ILE A 57 -2.43 -7.90 4.81
CA ILE A 57 -3.66 -8.57 4.38
C ILE A 57 -4.12 -9.50 5.50
N ILE A 58 -5.32 -9.27 5.99
CA ILE A 58 -5.92 -10.03 7.09
C ILE A 58 -7.15 -10.75 6.58
N SER A 59 -7.27 -12.03 6.91
CA SER A 59 -8.52 -12.80 6.72
C SER A 59 -9.44 -12.58 7.93
N ALA A 60 -10.65 -12.11 7.67
CA ALA A 60 -11.69 -11.88 8.67
C ALA A 60 -13.04 -12.34 8.10
N GLY A 61 -13.64 -13.35 8.73
CA GLY A 61 -14.97 -13.85 8.32
C GLY A 61 -15.00 -14.51 6.94
N GLY A 62 -13.87 -15.05 6.46
CA GLY A 62 -13.76 -15.66 5.12
C GLY A 62 -13.33 -14.70 4.01
N ASP A 63 -13.31 -13.38 4.30
CA ASP A 63 -12.87 -12.36 3.37
C ASP A 63 -11.49 -11.81 3.73
N HIS A 64 -10.73 -11.40 2.72
CA HIS A 64 -9.44 -10.74 2.90
C HIS A 64 -9.59 -9.23 2.87
N ARG A 65 -8.91 -8.55 3.78
CA ARG A 65 -8.92 -7.09 3.93
C ARG A 65 -7.49 -6.56 4.02
N ILE A 66 -7.24 -5.41 3.42
CA ILE A 66 -5.97 -4.69 3.56
C ILE A 66 -6.12 -3.74 4.74
N ILE A 67 -5.25 -3.87 5.72
CA ILE A 67 -5.20 -3.05 6.92
C ILE A 67 -3.87 -2.31 6.96
N ILE A 68 -3.92 -1.01 7.25
CA ILE A 68 -2.74 -0.17 7.45
C ILE A 68 -2.50 -0.04 8.95
N PHE A 69 -1.29 -0.38 9.38
CA PHE A 69 -0.84 -0.32 10.77
C PHE A 69 0.24 0.74 10.92
N ALA A 70 0.21 1.49 12.02
CA ALA A 70 1.32 2.35 12.41
C ALA A 70 2.52 1.49 12.88
N MET A 71 3.73 1.90 12.54
CA MET A 71 4.97 1.25 13.02
C MET A 71 5.39 1.73 14.42
N ARG A 72 4.84 2.88 14.84
CA ARG A 72 5.15 3.59 16.07
C ARG A 72 4.00 4.55 16.38
N ASP A 73 4.02 5.17 17.54
CA ASP A 73 3.10 6.25 17.86
C ASP A 73 3.33 7.46 16.95
N LEU A 74 2.23 8.08 16.54
CA LEU A 74 2.20 9.18 15.58
C LEU A 74 1.61 10.43 16.22
N GLU A 75 2.30 11.54 16.02
CA GLU A 75 1.83 12.85 16.47
C GLU A 75 0.73 13.39 15.54
N VAL A 76 -0.12 14.25 16.08
CA VAL A 76 -1.18 14.91 15.31
C VAL A 76 -0.56 15.80 14.23
N GLY A 77 -1.08 15.68 13.00
CA GLY A 77 -0.63 16.46 11.85
C GLY A 77 0.53 15.85 11.06
N VAL A 78 1.07 14.71 11.49
CA VAL A 78 2.04 13.95 10.70
C VAL A 78 1.33 13.24 9.55
N GLU A 79 1.90 13.31 8.35
CA GLU A 79 1.41 12.59 7.18
C GLU A 79 1.60 11.08 7.35
N LEU A 80 0.55 10.29 7.08
CA LEU A 80 0.64 8.84 7.04
C LEU A 80 1.29 8.41 5.72
N THR A 81 2.30 7.55 5.79
CA THR A 81 3.00 7.04 4.60
C THR A 81 3.33 5.56 4.74
N TYR A 82 3.32 4.82 3.64
CA TYR A 82 3.76 3.42 3.60
C TYR A 82 4.59 3.11 2.35
N ASP A 83 5.37 2.02 2.39
CA ASP A 83 6.07 1.57 1.19
C ASP A 83 5.09 0.88 0.23
N TYR A 84 4.91 1.43 -0.97
CA TYR A 84 3.96 0.89 -1.95
C TYR A 84 4.37 -0.49 -2.45
N ARG A 85 5.68 -0.83 -2.40
CA ARG A 85 6.23 -2.10 -2.92
C ARG A 85 5.67 -2.46 -4.29
N PHE A 86 5.53 -1.43 -5.14
CA PHE A 86 4.96 -1.53 -6.45
C PHE A 86 5.98 -2.18 -7.39
N THR A 87 5.61 -3.25 -8.09
CA THR A 87 6.47 -3.88 -9.10
C THR A 87 5.91 -3.57 -10.47
N SER A 88 6.69 -2.89 -11.30
CA SER A 88 6.34 -2.63 -12.70
C SER A 88 7.59 -2.74 -13.55
N ASP A 89 7.51 -3.56 -14.59
CA ASP A 89 8.59 -3.81 -15.56
C ASP A 89 8.67 -2.75 -16.67
N THR A 90 7.86 -1.69 -16.56
CA THR A 90 7.72 -0.68 -17.62
C THR A 90 8.60 0.53 -17.34
N GLU A 91 8.09 1.49 -16.57
CA GLU A 91 8.74 2.78 -16.32
C GLU A 91 9.09 2.96 -14.86
N LEU A 92 10.27 3.53 -14.61
CA LEU A 92 10.70 3.93 -13.27
C LEU A 92 9.90 5.15 -12.82
N LEU A 93 9.07 4.97 -11.80
CA LEU A 93 8.30 6.05 -11.21
C LEU A 93 9.17 6.82 -10.23
N ARG A 94 9.41 8.10 -10.50
CA ARG A 94 10.19 8.98 -9.62
C ARG A 94 9.55 9.07 -8.23
N CYS A 95 10.35 8.86 -7.19
CA CYS A 95 9.92 9.06 -5.81
C CYS A 95 10.18 10.51 -5.37
N ASN A 96 9.15 11.14 -4.78
CA ASN A 96 9.18 12.53 -4.29
C ASN A 96 9.02 12.62 -2.76
N CYS A 97 9.33 11.57 -2.00
CA CYS A 97 9.07 11.53 -0.56
C CYS A 97 9.97 12.46 0.29
N GLY A 98 11.08 12.96 -0.27
CA GLY A 98 11.90 14.00 0.38
C GLY A 98 12.76 13.55 1.57
N VAL A 99 12.78 12.26 1.92
CA VAL A 99 13.63 11.73 3.00
C VAL A 99 15.09 11.59 2.56
N GLU A 100 16.04 11.75 3.47
CA GLU A 100 17.49 11.73 3.17
C GLU A 100 17.95 10.42 2.51
N GLY A 101 17.34 9.29 2.89
CA GLY A 101 17.61 7.95 2.35
C GLY A 101 16.70 7.53 1.20
N CYS A 102 16.15 8.46 0.41
CA CYS A 102 15.21 8.14 -0.66
C CYS A 102 15.84 7.28 -1.75
N ARG A 103 15.16 6.18 -2.15
CA ARG A 103 15.56 5.31 -3.27
C ARG A 103 15.53 6.00 -4.64
N GLY A 104 14.94 7.19 -4.72
CA GLY A 104 14.75 7.96 -5.97
C GLY A 104 13.63 7.45 -6.87
N VAL A 105 13.19 6.20 -6.69
CA VAL A 105 12.09 5.56 -7.43
C VAL A 105 11.16 4.79 -6.51
N VAL A 106 9.89 4.66 -6.89
CA VAL A 106 8.83 3.99 -6.10
C VAL A 106 8.78 2.48 -6.37
N ASN A 107 9.13 2.05 -7.60
CA ASN A 107 8.99 0.67 -8.06
C ASN A 107 10.29 -0.15 -8.08
N MET A 108 11.16 0.05 -7.09
CA MET A 108 12.39 -0.74 -6.92
C MET A 108 12.15 -1.79 -5.82
N GLN A 109 12.51 -3.05 -6.09
CA GLN A 109 12.38 -4.14 -5.12
C GLN A 109 13.56 -4.13 -4.14
N ASP A 110 13.23 -4.31 -2.86
CA ASP A 110 14.13 -4.88 -1.87
C ASP A 110 13.54 -6.26 -1.53
N ASP A 111 14.14 -7.34 -2.05
CA ASP A 111 13.59 -8.71 -2.08
C ASP A 111 13.33 -9.35 -0.70
N ASP A 112 13.76 -8.73 0.40
CA ASP A 112 13.92 -9.39 1.70
C ASP A 112 12.85 -9.09 2.77
N ALA A 113 11.82 -8.29 2.50
CA ALA A 113 10.88 -7.88 3.55
C ALA A 113 9.53 -8.65 3.53
N PRO A 114 9.26 -9.59 4.46
CA PRO A 114 8.05 -10.39 4.43
C PRO A 114 6.77 -9.54 4.50
N PHE A 115 5.84 -9.82 3.59
CA PHE A 115 4.47 -9.28 3.60
C PHE A 115 3.61 -9.88 4.74
N LEU A 116 4.12 -10.89 5.44
CA LEU A 116 3.40 -11.70 6.43
C LEU A 116 4.18 -11.75 7.74
N VAL A 117 3.76 -10.95 8.72
CA VAL A 117 4.03 -11.16 10.15
C VAL A 117 2.90 -12.04 10.67
N ARG A 118 3.21 -13.11 11.40
CA ARG A 118 2.19 -14.09 11.82
C ARG A 118 1.18 -13.42 12.77
N ARG A 119 -0.07 -13.91 12.78
CA ARG A 119 -1.12 -13.43 13.71
C ARG A 119 -0.66 -13.41 15.18
N ALA A 120 0.24 -14.31 15.55
CA ALA A 120 0.81 -14.40 16.90
C ALA A 120 1.81 -13.29 17.24
N GLU A 121 2.29 -12.55 16.25
CA GLU A 121 3.25 -11.45 16.37
C GLU A 121 2.53 -10.08 16.30
N LEU A 122 1.20 -10.08 16.24
CA LEU A 122 0.37 -8.88 16.34
C LEU A 122 0.00 -8.66 17.82
N THR A 123 0.38 -7.53 18.40
CA THR A 123 -0.11 -7.13 19.73
C THR A 123 -1.61 -6.81 19.62
N PRO A 124 -2.48 -7.44 20.43
CA PRO A 124 -3.91 -7.10 20.50
C PRO A 124 -4.10 -5.61 20.83
N LEU A 125 -5.10 -4.97 20.20
CA LEU A 125 -5.40 -3.54 20.36
C LEU A 125 -5.72 -3.16 21.82
N ASP A 126 -6.26 -4.12 22.55
CA ASP A 126 -6.61 -4.12 23.96
C ASP A 126 -5.38 -4.10 24.89
N GLU A 127 -4.22 -4.57 24.44
CA GLU A 127 -2.96 -4.50 25.20
C GLU A 127 -2.15 -3.24 24.89
N ALA A 128 -2.31 -2.66 23.69
CA ALA A 128 -1.59 -1.45 23.26
C ALA A 128 -2.12 -0.15 23.88
N THR A 129 -3.34 -0.16 24.44
CA THR A 129 -3.99 1.01 25.06
C THR A 129 -3.80 1.10 26.58
N ALA A 130 -3.02 0.17 27.17
CA ALA A 130 -2.79 0.07 28.61
C ALA A 130 -1.37 0.50 29.07
N ALA A 131 -0.58 1.14 28.20
CA ALA A 131 0.75 1.66 28.50
C ALA A 131 0.80 3.19 28.46
#